data_AF-A0A934CWJ0-F1
#
_entry.id   AF-A0A934CWJ0-F1
#
_cell.length_a   1.000
_cell.length_b   1.000
_cell.length_c   1.000
_cell.angle_alpha   90.00
_cell.angle_beta   90.00
_cell.angle_gamma   90.00
#
_symmetry.space_group_name_H-M   'P 1'
#
loop_
_entity.id
_entity.type
_entity.pdbx_description
1 polymer ?
#
loop_
_entity_poly.entity_id
_entity_poly.type
_entity_poly.pdbx_seq_one_letter_code
_entity_poly.pdbx_strand_id
1 'polypeptide(L)'
;MFTITQLSYTFRPRRRPKRQRDKQEKYHHSIKALAIREKKIHIVGRPELRIDGTPVYLDVEGLPDRDSYYLIGMRIKSTKGIVQHSLWADKADTEGKIWRDFLRVLSQIENPVLIHYGSFESTFIKRMCDRYDEPEEDSAMAIALKSTINLLSFVYAQIYFPTLSNGLKEIAGYLGFRWSDENCFGVQSIAWRHLWEESRDSSVKEKLLRYNAEDCQALEKLSQTIREIGDAGTVEPTDQISETKFIRLDSDRFNKKSKWHRFTSPVSSLELINSAAQWNYQRDRVYARTGEVKQEHKKRRSQRQIVSQPEKVIIWDSPRACPCCNRSYYKKRPDKSKKLPAYALD
;
A
#
# COMPACT_ATOMS: atom_id res chain seq x y z
N MET A 1 4.39 -13.28 -20.79
CA MET A 1 4.71 -12.80 -19.42
C MET A 1 5.92 -11.88 -19.50
N PHE A 2 5.92 -10.73 -18.82
CA PHE A 2 7.08 -9.83 -18.77
C PHE A 2 8.04 -10.24 -17.64
N THR A 3 9.35 -10.10 -17.84
CA THR A 3 10.34 -10.22 -16.75
C THR A 3 10.32 -8.97 -15.85
N ILE A 4 10.82 -9.07 -14.61
CA ILE A 4 10.98 -7.90 -13.70
C ILE A 4 11.75 -6.78 -14.41
N THR A 5 12.81 -7.12 -15.12
CA THR A 5 13.61 -6.19 -15.90
C THR A 5 12.78 -5.49 -16.98
N GLN A 6 12.03 -6.23 -17.80
CA GLN A 6 11.17 -5.64 -18.83
C GLN A 6 10.09 -4.73 -18.22
N LEU A 7 9.45 -5.18 -17.14
CA LEU A 7 8.39 -4.42 -16.47
C LEU A 7 8.92 -3.11 -15.85
N SER A 8 10.14 -3.12 -15.31
CA SER A 8 10.79 -1.91 -14.77
C SER A 8 10.96 -0.80 -15.82
N TYR A 9 11.26 -1.17 -17.07
CA TYR A 9 11.44 -0.21 -18.18
C TYR A 9 10.13 0.38 -18.71
N THR A 10 8.98 -0.19 -18.34
CA THR A 10 7.67 0.39 -18.69
C THR A 10 7.32 1.62 -17.85
N PHE A 11 7.98 1.80 -16.70
CA PHE A 11 7.73 2.93 -15.82
C PHE A 11 8.17 4.24 -16.49
N ARG A 12 7.24 5.20 -16.57
CA ARG A 12 7.52 6.55 -17.06
C ARG A 12 7.15 7.56 -15.99
N PRO A 13 8.09 8.37 -15.49
CA PRO A 13 7.81 9.42 -14.53
C PRO A 13 6.83 10.41 -15.12
N ARG A 14 5.74 10.62 -14.40
CA ARG A 14 4.72 11.60 -14.77
C ARG A 14 4.47 12.47 -13.57
N ARG A 15 4.60 13.79 -13.77
CA ARG A 15 4.14 14.75 -12.77
C ARG A 15 2.65 14.56 -12.55
N ARG A 16 2.27 14.38 -11.28
CA ARG A 16 0.88 14.25 -10.89
C ARG A 16 0.11 15.55 -11.16
N PRO A 17 -1.07 15.50 -11.81
CA PRO A 17 -1.91 16.67 -11.96
C PRO A 17 -2.25 17.28 -10.59
N LYS A 18 -2.22 18.62 -10.47
CA LYS A 18 -2.48 19.31 -9.19
C LYS A 18 -3.79 18.86 -8.51
N ARG A 19 -4.84 18.57 -9.31
CA ARG A 19 -6.16 18.12 -8.85
C ARG A 19 -6.19 16.71 -8.24
N GLN A 20 -5.13 15.94 -8.40
CA GLN A 20 -5.05 14.56 -7.88
C GLN A 20 -4.06 14.45 -6.72
N ARG A 21 -3.40 15.53 -6.29
CA ARG A 21 -2.38 15.51 -5.23
C ARG A 21 -2.86 14.84 -3.94
N ASP A 22 -4.12 15.08 -3.57
CA ASP A 22 -4.68 14.61 -2.29
C ASP A 22 -5.32 13.21 -2.38
N LYS A 23 -5.39 12.61 -3.58
CA LYS A 23 -5.94 11.26 -3.75
C LYS A 23 -4.86 10.22 -3.50
N GLN A 24 -5.21 9.03 -3.01
CA GLN A 24 -4.26 7.92 -2.98
C GLN A 24 -3.83 7.55 -4.41
N GLU A 25 -2.52 7.35 -4.62
CA GLU A 25 -2.00 6.92 -5.92
C GLU A 25 -2.40 5.46 -6.19
N LYS A 26 -2.58 5.09 -7.45
CA LYS A 26 -2.77 3.69 -7.82
C LYS A 26 -1.47 2.92 -7.63
N TYR A 27 -1.56 1.66 -7.26
CA TYR A 27 -0.36 0.81 -7.20
C TYR A 27 0.21 0.58 -8.59
N HIS A 28 1.52 0.81 -8.75
CA HIS A 28 2.22 0.66 -10.02
C HIS A 28 3.23 -0.49 -9.95
N HIS A 29 2.90 -1.62 -10.59
CA HIS A 29 3.81 -2.78 -10.66
C HIS A 29 5.16 -2.45 -11.32
N SER A 30 5.18 -1.50 -12.24
CA SER A 30 6.42 -1.04 -12.89
C SER A 30 7.38 -0.36 -11.90
N ILE A 31 6.85 0.36 -10.88
CA ILE A 31 7.68 0.96 -9.82
C ILE A 31 8.20 -0.13 -8.88
N LYS A 32 7.37 -1.11 -8.53
CA LYS A 32 7.81 -2.27 -7.74
C LYS A 32 8.95 -3.02 -8.44
N ALA A 33 8.80 -3.26 -9.75
CA ALA A 33 9.85 -3.87 -10.57
C ALA A 33 11.13 -3.02 -10.62
N LEU A 34 10.99 -1.70 -10.71
CA LEU A 34 12.12 -0.76 -10.64
C LEU A 34 12.84 -0.83 -9.29
N ALA A 35 12.10 -0.83 -8.19
CA ALA A 35 12.65 -0.96 -6.84
C ALA A 35 13.46 -2.25 -6.70
N ILE A 36 12.89 -3.39 -7.11
CA ILE A 36 13.58 -4.69 -7.08
C ILE A 36 14.87 -4.65 -7.92
N ARG A 37 14.81 -4.12 -9.14
CA ARG A 37 15.98 -4.05 -10.05
C ARG A 37 17.10 -3.18 -9.47
N GLU A 38 16.76 -2.03 -8.91
CA GLU A 38 17.74 -1.06 -8.40
C GLU A 38 18.14 -1.30 -6.95
N LYS A 39 17.48 -2.24 -6.26
CA LYS A 39 17.65 -2.54 -4.83
C LYS A 39 17.50 -1.32 -3.92
N LYS A 40 16.64 -0.38 -4.32
CA LYS A 40 16.40 0.90 -3.63
C LYS A 40 14.92 1.09 -3.33
N ILE A 41 14.63 1.76 -2.21
CA ILE A 41 13.26 2.10 -1.81
C ILE A 41 12.80 3.27 -2.68
N HIS A 42 11.71 3.07 -3.41
CA HIS A 42 11.12 4.12 -4.23
C HIS A 42 9.90 4.72 -3.54
N ILE A 43 9.82 6.03 -3.48
CA ILE A 43 8.75 6.76 -2.79
C ILE A 43 7.97 7.57 -3.82
N VAL A 44 6.65 7.43 -3.75
CA VAL A 44 5.66 8.19 -4.51
C VAL A 44 4.90 9.08 -3.54
N GLY A 45 4.75 10.36 -3.88
CA GLY A 45 4.16 11.35 -3.00
C GLY A 45 5.05 11.74 -1.82
N ARG A 46 4.39 12.22 -0.77
CA ARG A 46 4.99 12.58 0.53
C ARG A 46 4.27 11.78 1.61
N PRO A 47 4.69 10.54 1.88
CA PRO A 47 4.10 9.77 2.97
C PRO A 47 4.48 10.42 4.31
N GLU A 48 3.50 11.01 4.98
CA GLU A 48 3.64 11.57 6.34
C GLU A 48 2.92 10.66 7.32
N LEU A 49 3.68 9.85 8.06
CA LEU A 49 3.13 9.01 9.12
C LEU A 49 3.06 9.82 10.41
N ARG A 50 1.89 10.42 10.69
CA ARG A 50 1.64 11.18 11.92
C ARG A 50 1.19 10.22 13.02
N ILE A 51 1.97 10.18 14.10
CA ILE A 51 1.67 9.39 15.29
C ILE A 51 1.61 10.38 16.45
N ASP A 52 0.41 10.87 16.73
CA ASP A 52 0.16 11.85 17.78
C ASP A 52 -0.25 11.13 19.06
N GLY A 53 0.74 10.58 19.78
CA GLY A 53 0.53 9.81 21.01
C GLY A 53 1.61 8.75 21.24
N THR A 54 1.34 7.82 22.16
CA THR A 54 2.26 6.72 22.48
C THR A 54 2.05 5.55 21.52
N PRO A 55 3.01 5.22 20.62
CA PRO A 55 2.84 4.11 19.69
C PRO A 55 2.84 2.77 20.43
N VAL A 56 1.83 1.95 20.12
CA VAL A 56 1.68 0.58 20.59
C VAL A 56 1.68 -0.33 19.37
N TYR A 57 2.76 -1.09 19.17
CA TYR A 57 2.87 -2.02 18.05
C TYR A 57 2.19 -3.33 18.43
N LEU A 58 1.09 -3.62 17.74
CA LEU A 58 0.20 -4.73 17.99
C LEU A 58 0.43 -5.83 16.94
N ASP A 59 0.57 -7.05 17.42
CA ASP A 59 0.54 -8.27 16.62
C ASP A 59 -0.31 -9.32 17.35
N VAL A 60 -1.14 -10.06 16.63
CA VAL A 60 -2.07 -11.03 17.23
C VAL A 60 -2.02 -12.36 16.49
N GLU A 61 -2.14 -13.44 17.25
CA GLU A 61 -2.21 -14.79 16.70
C GLU A 61 -3.55 -15.43 16.99
N GLY A 62 -4.08 -16.14 16.00
CA GLY A 62 -5.36 -16.82 16.10
C GLY A 62 -5.43 -18.09 15.28
N LEU A 63 -6.49 -18.84 15.52
CA LEU A 63 -6.85 -20.09 14.86
C LEU A 63 -8.08 -19.81 13.97
N PRO A 64 -7.90 -19.69 12.64
CA PRO A 64 -9.00 -19.37 11.73
C PRO A 64 -10.09 -20.44 11.69
N ASP A 65 -9.74 -21.70 11.93
CA ASP A 65 -10.66 -22.84 12.00
C ASP A 65 -11.61 -22.78 13.20
N ARG A 66 -11.21 -22.09 14.27
CA ARG A 66 -11.99 -21.95 15.51
C ARG A 66 -12.47 -20.52 15.75
N ASP A 67 -12.16 -19.61 14.84
CA ASP A 67 -12.42 -18.17 14.96
C ASP A 67 -11.99 -17.61 16.34
N SER A 68 -10.86 -18.10 16.89
CA SER A 68 -10.38 -17.75 18.23
C SER A 68 -8.95 -17.21 18.20
N TYR A 69 -8.64 -16.25 19.06
CA TYR A 69 -7.33 -15.63 19.24
C TYR A 69 -6.68 -16.14 20.52
N TYR A 70 -5.40 -16.50 20.44
CA TYR A 70 -4.70 -17.13 21.56
C TYR A 70 -3.51 -16.34 22.09
N LEU A 71 -3.04 -15.33 21.35
CA LEU A 71 -1.93 -14.48 21.76
C LEU A 71 -2.13 -13.05 21.27
N ILE A 72 -1.99 -12.10 22.19
CA ILE A 72 -1.93 -10.67 21.88
C ILE A 72 -0.55 -10.16 22.28
N GLY A 73 0.21 -9.70 21.30
CA GLY A 73 1.51 -9.06 21.46
C GLY A 73 1.40 -7.55 21.45
N MET A 74 2.02 -6.89 22.42
CA MET A 74 2.12 -5.42 22.44
C MET A 74 3.55 -5.01 22.71
N ARG A 75 4.06 -4.08 21.91
CA ARG A 75 5.34 -3.42 22.15
C ARG A 75 5.13 -1.92 22.32
N ILE A 76 5.55 -1.41 23.46
CA ILE A 76 5.32 -0.03 23.88
C ILE A 76 6.66 0.62 24.18
N LYS A 77 6.89 1.80 23.61
CA LYS A 77 8.07 2.61 23.92
C LYS A 77 7.74 3.58 25.05
N SER A 78 8.24 3.30 26.25
CA SER A 78 8.11 4.16 27.43
C SER A 78 9.35 5.05 27.59
N THR A 79 9.26 6.07 28.45
CA THR A 79 10.40 6.91 28.84
C THR A 79 11.51 6.10 29.52
N LYS A 80 11.17 4.98 30.16
CA LYS A 80 12.09 4.09 30.88
C LYS A 80 12.68 2.96 30.01
N GLY A 81 12.30 2.87 28.74
CA GLY A 81 12.74 1.81 27.83
C GLY A 81 11.58 1.17 27.07
N ILE A 82 11.85 0.01 26.47
CA ILE A 82 10.87 -0.71 25.66
C ILE A 82 10.24 -1.82 26.49
N VAL A 83 8.91 -1.83 26.57
CA VAL A 83 8.15 -2.84 27.29
C VAL A 83 7.45 -3.74 26.27
N GLN A 84 7.62 -5.05 26.42
CA GLN A 84 6.93 -6.07 25.63
C GLN A 84 5.91 -6.78 26.51
N HIS A 85 4.66 -6.82 26.09
CA HIS A 85 3.61 -7.65 26.69
C HIS A 85 3.25 -8.77 25.72
N SER A 86 3.06 -9.97 26.27
CA SER A 86 2.58 -11.14 25.54
C SER A 86 1.45 -11.78 26.36
N LEU A 87 0.22 -11.55 25.94
CA LEU A 87 -0.99 -12.00 26.65
C LEU A 87 -1.47 -13.30 26.03
N TRP A 88 -1.32 -14.39 26.76
CA TRP A 88 -1.51 -15.75 26.26
C TRP A 88 -2.77 -16.41 26.84
N ALA A 89 -3.56 -17.04 25.97
CA ALA A 89 -4.71 -17.86 26.33
C ALA A 89 -4.38 -19.35 26.21
N ASP A 90 -4.44 -20.08 27.32
CA ASP A 90 -4.15 -21.52 27.32
C ASP A 90 -5.29 -22.35 26.70
N LYS A 91 -6.49 -21.77 26.64
CA LYS A 91 -7.74 -22.37 26.18
C LYS A 91 -8.63 -21.30 25.53
N ALA A 92 -9.57 -21.71 24.70
CA ALA A 92 -10.49 -20.78 24.02
C ALA A 92 -11.38 -19.98 24.99
N ASP A 93 -11.75 -20.56 26.13
CA ASP A 93 -12.53 -19.89 27.19
C ASP A 93 -11.76 -18.72 27.87
N THR A 94 -10.43 -18.72 27.74
CA THR A 94 -9.56 -17.65 28.26
C THR A 94 -9.32 -16.50 27.28
N GLU A 95 -9.88 -16.54 26.07
CA GLU A 95 -9.80 -15.44 25.08
C GLU A 95 -10.32 -14.11 25.67
N GLY A 96 -11.46 -14.14 26.37
CA GLY A 96 -12.01 -12.94 27.02
C GLY A 96 -11.17 -12.43 28.21
N LYS A 97 -10.30 -13.28 28.79
CA LYS A 97 -9.36 -12.84 29.84
C LYS A 97 -8.22 -12.04 29.23
N ILE A 98 -7.59 -12.56 28.16
CA ILE A 98 -6.50 -11.84 27.49
C ILE A 98 -6.98 -10.52 26.87
N TRP A 99 -8.23 -10.43 26.44
CA TRP A 99 -8.84 -9.17 26.01
C TRP A 99 -8.91 -8.14 27.15
N ARG A 100 -9.42 -8.52 28.32
CA ARG A 100 -9.52 -7.63 29.47
C ARG A 100 -8.14 -7.22 30.00
N ASP A 101 -7.18 -8.14 29.95
CA ASP A 101 -5.79 -7.83 30.29
C ASP A 101 -5.17 -6.85 29.28
N PHE A 102 -5.46 -7.00 27.98
CA PHE A 102 -5.07 -6.06 26.92
C PHE A 102 -5.64 -4.66 27.18
N LEU A 103 -6.94 -4.55 27.46
CA LEU A 103 -7.57 -3.28 27.81
C LEU A 103 -6.96 -2.66 29.08
N ARG A 104 -6.64 -3.47 30.10
CA ARG A 104 -5.98 -3.00 31.33
C ARG A 104 -4.59 -2.43 31.07
N VAL A 105 -3.82 -3.04 30.15
CA VAL A 105 -2.51 -2.50 29.76
C VAL A 105 -2.69 -1.20 28.99
N LEU A 106 -3.64 -1.15 28.04
CA LEU A 106 -3.92 0.08 27.29
C LEU A 106 -4.39 1.24 28.17
N SER A 107 -5.17 0.98 29.22
CA SER A 107 -5.68 2.02 30.13
C SER A 107 -4.57 2.71 30.92
N GLN A 108 -3.38 2.10 31.01
CA GLN A 108 -2.23 2.65 31.71
C GLN A 108 -1.35 3.52 30.81
N ILE A 109 -1.63 3.57 29.50
CA ILE A 109 -0.86 4.30 28.52
C ILE A 109 -1.52 5.66 28.27
N GLU A 110 -0.73 6.72 28.32
CA GLU A 110 -1.18 8.05 27.94
C GLU A 110 -1.31 8.16 26.41
N ASN A 111 -2.52 8.49 25.95
CA ASN A 111 -2.87 8.67 24.53
C ASN A 111 -2.33 7.55 23.61
N PRO A 112 -2.80 6.30 23.76
CA PRO A 112 -2.27 5.16 23.01
C PRO A 112 -2.66 5.23 21.53
N VAL A 113 -1.71 4.93 20.64
CA VAL A 113 -1.94 4.81 19.20
C VAL A 113 -1.59 3.39 18.77
N LEU A 114 -2.61 2.60 18.44
CA LEU A 114 -2.43 1.22 17.98
C LEU A 114 -1.93 1.19 16.54
N ILE A 115 -0.81 0.52 16.33
CA ILE A 115 -0.17 0.34 15.03
C ILE A 115 -0.09 -1.15 14.75
N HIS A 116 -0.56 -1.59 13.58
CA HIS A 116 -0.59 -3.00 13.18
C HIS A 116 -0.24 -3.18 11.69
N TYR A 117 -0.13 -4.44 11.26
CA TYR A 117 0.25 -4.79 9.89
C TYR A 117 -0.82 -5.61 9.15
N GLY A 118 -1.74 -4.92 8.50
CA GLY A 118 -2.73 -5.54 7.63
C GLY A 118 -4.14 -5.42 8.17
N SER A 119 -5.03 -6.26 7.68
CA SER A 119 -6.46 -6.24 8.08
C SER A 119 -6.79 -7.27 9.15
N PHE A 120 -5.85 -8.14 9.51
CA PHE A 120 -6.09 -9.21 10.47
C PHE A 120 -6.34 -8.64 11.87
N GLU A 121 -5.49 -7.72 12.32
CA GLU A 121 -5.59 -7.05 13.62
C GLU A 121 -6.81 -6.13 13.68
N SER A 122 -7.18 -5.49 12.56
CA SER A 122 -8.42 -4.71 12.48
C SER A 122 -9.66 -5.60 12.66
N THR A 123 -9.63 -6.79 12.07
CA THR A 123 -10.72 -7.77 12.21
C THR A 123 -10.77 -8.33 13.63
N PHE A 124 -9.61 -8.59 14.22
CA PHE A 124 -9.45 -8.96 15.62
C PHE A 124 -10.09 -7.91 16.54
N ILE A 125 -9.66 -6.65 16.47
CA ILE A 125 -10.16 -5.58 17.36
C ILE A 125 -11.68 -5.49 17.28
N LYS A 126 -12.24 -5.47 16.06
CA LYS A 126 -13.69 -5.44 15.86
C LYS A 126 -14.38 -6.64 16.52
N ARG A 127 -13.90 -7.85 16.26
CA ARG A 127 -14.47 -9.09 16.82
C ARG A 127 -14.41 -9.11 18.34
N MET A 128 -13.34 -8.60 18.94
CA MET A 128 -13.19 -8.61 20.40
C MET A 128 -14.10 -7.59 21.08
N CYS A 129 -14.31 -6.41 20.47
CA CYS A 129 -15.30 -5.44 20.92
C CYS A 129 -16.72 -6.03 20.83
N ASP A 130 -17.04 -6.74 19.74
CA ASP A 130 -18.35 -7.36 19.54
C ASP A 130 -18.63 -8.52 20.54
N ARG A 131 -17.60 -9.27 20.96
CA ARG A 131 -17.75 -10.52 21.75
C ARG A 131 -17.74 -10.33 23.26
N TYR A 132 -16.91 -9.44 23.78
CA TYR A 132 -16.61 -9.39 25.21
C TYR A 132 -17.10 -8.11 25.85
N ASP A 133 -16.42 -6.99 25.60
CA ASP A 133 -16.78 -5.69 26.14
C ASP A 133 -16.14 -4.61 25.25
N GLU A 134 -16.90 -3.55 24.97
CA GLU A 134 -16.38 -2.32 24.37
C GLU A 134 -16.01 -1.33 25.51
N PRO A 135 -14.83 -0.70 25.47
CA PRO A 135 -14.51 0.35 26.43
C PRO A 135 -15.47 1.55 26.30
N GLU A 136 -15.62 2.31 27.38
CA GLU A 136 -16.49 3.50 27.40
C GLU A 136 -16.22 4.42 26.21
N GLU A 137 -17.29 4.89 25.56
CA GLU A 137 -17.27 5.41 24.18
C GLU A 137 -16.35 6.63 23.99
N ASP A 138 -16.18 7.44 25.06
CA ASP A 138 -15.35 8.65 25.09
C ASP A 138 -13.97 8.45 25.74
N SER A 139 -13.62 7.22 26.12
CA SER A 139 -12.31 6.92 26.70
C SER A 139 -11.19 7.01 25.65
N ALA A 140 -9.97 7.39 26.08
CA ALA A 140 -8.79 7.38 25.21
C ALA A 140 -8.55 5.99 24.57
N MET A 141 -8.93 4.91 25.26
CA MET A 141 -8.86 3.55 24.73
C MET A 141 -9.85 3.31 23.59
N ALA A 142 -11.11 3.73 23.73
CA ALA A 142 -12.10 3.59 22.68
C ALA A 142 -11.69 4.35 21.41
N ILE A 143 -11.14 5.56 21.57
CA ILE A 143 -10.59 6.35 20.47
C ILE A 143 -9.43 5.59 19.80
N ALA A 144 -8.52 5.01 20.59
CA ALA A 144 -7.38 4.23 20.08
C ALA A 144 -7.82 2.99 19.30
N LEU A 145 -8.84 2.27 19.75
CA LEU A 145 -9.40 1.10 19.06
C LEU A 145 -10.12 1.49 17.75
N LYS A 146 -10.79 2.64 17.73
CA LYS A 146 -11.48 3.17 16.54
C LYS A 146 -10.49 3.76 15.51
N SER A 147 -9.33 4.27 15.97
CA SER A 147 -8.38 5.03 15.15
C SER A 147 -7.03 4.31 14.96
N THR A 148 -7.06 3.00 14.70
CA THR A 148 -5.82 2.22 14.48
C THR A 148 -5.10 2.59 13.18
N ILE A 149 -3.77 2.46 13.18
CA ILE A 149 -2.92 2.71 12.02
C ILE A 149 -2.50 1.37 11.40
N ASN A 150 -2.99 1.09 10.20
CA ASN A 150 -2.56 -0.03 9.37
C ASN A 150 -1.36 0.36 8.50
N LEU A 151 -0.14 -0.09 8.86
CA LEU A 151 1.06 0.24 8.10
C LEU A 151 1.09 -0.34 6.69
N LEU A 152 0.49 -1.51 6.46
CA LEU A 152 0.42 -2.09 5.11
C LEU A 152 -0.37 -1.16 4.18
N SER A 153 -1.53 -0.67 4.63
CA SER A 153 -2.37 0.25 3.86
C SER A 153 -1.66 1.59 3.64
N PHE A 154 -0.89 2.07 4.62
CA PHE A 154 -0.09 3.28 4.50
C PHE A 154 1.03 3.13 3.47
N VAL A 155 1.81 2.04 3.55
CA VAL A 155 2.92 1.73 2.61
C VAL A 155 2.40 1.51 1.20
N TYR A 156 1.22 0.88 1.06
CA TYR A 156 0.67 0.51 -0.23
C TYR A 156 0.53 1.70 -1.18
N ALA A 157 1.09 1.53 -2.38
CA ALA A 157 1.14 2.52 -3.46
C ALA A 157 1.95 3.80 -3.19
N GLN A 158 2.51 3.98 -1.98
CA GLN A 158 3.33 5.14 -1.60
C GLN A 158 4.80 4.80 -1.45
N ILE A 159 5.13 3.65 -0.85
CA ILE A 159 6.50 3.22 -0.56
C ILE A 159 6.73 1.84 -1.18
N TYR A 160 7.65 1.77 -2.12
CA TYR A 160 7.99 0.56 -2.86
C TYR A 160 9.33 0.02 -2.37
N PHE A 161 9.25 -0.92 -1.43
CA PHE A 161 10.41 -1.68 -0.98
C PHE A 161 10.87 -2.65 -2.08
N PRO A 162 12.20 -2.88 -2.21
CA PRO A 162 12.79 -3.76 -3.22
C PRO A 162 12.71 -5.24 -2.81
N THR A 163 11.49 -5.68 -2.50
CA THR A 163 11.11 -7.02 -2.07
C THR A 163 10.09 -7.58 -3.07
N LEU A 164 9.89 -8.90 -3.14
CA LEU A 164 8.89 -9.47 -4.05
C LEU A 164 7.47 -9.24 -3.57
N SER A 165 7.22 -9.39 -2.27
CA SER A 165 5.94 -9.12 -1.62
C SER A 165 5.97 -7.79 -0.87
N ASN A 166 4.82 -7.37 -0.37
CA ASN A 166 4.72 -6.34 0.68
C ASN A 166 4.42 -7.00 2.03
N GLY A 167 4.91 -8.21 2.29
CA GLY A 167 4.81 -8.83 3.62
C GLY A 167 5.73 -8.12 4.61
N LEU A 168 5.33 -8.10 5.89
CA LEU A 168 6.14 -7.51 6.96
C LEU A 168 7.52 -8.16 7.03
N LYS A 169 7.57 -9.49 6.90
CA LYS A 169 8.81 -10.28 6.94
C LYS A 169 9.81 -9.91 5.87
N GLU A 170 9.36 -9.84 4.64
CA GLU A 170 10.23 -9.49 3.51
C GLU A 170 10.70 -8.05 3.60
N ILE A 171 9.81 -7.13 3.98
CA ILE A 171 10.15 -5.71 4.14
C ILE A 171 11.15 -5.51 5.29
N ALA A 172 10.83 -5.98 6.48
CA ALA A 172 11.71 -5.81 7.63
C ALA A 172 13.03 -6.60 7.45
N GLY A 173 12.99 -7.76 6.79
CA GLY A 173 14.16 -8.51 6.36
C GLY A 173 15.08 -7.71 5.42
N TYR A 174 14.52 -6.93 4.50
CA TYR A 174 15.28 -5.96 3.68
C TYR A 174 15.79 -4.77 4.51
N LEU A 175 15.08 -4.38 5.56
CA LEU A 175 15.51 -3.34 6.51
C LEU A 175 16.57 -3.84 7.50
N GLY A 176 16.99 -5.10 7.41
CA GLY A 176 18.05 -5.69 8.23
C GLY A 176 17.56 -6.37 9.51
N PHE A 177 16.24 -6.50 9.70
CA PHE A 177 15.69 -7.29 10.79
C PHE A 177 15.85 -8.79 10.50
N ARG A 178 16.09 -9.58 11.53
CA ARG A 178 16.23 -11.04 11.46
C ARG A 178 15.41 -11.64 12.60
N TRP A 179 14.50 -12.54 12.24
CA TRP A 179 13.83 -13.41 13.20
C TRP A 179 14.83 -14.43 13.71
N SER A 180 14.65 -14.89 14.95
CA SER A 180 15.53 -15.91 15.54
C SER A 180 15.42 -17.25 14.80
N ASP A 181 14.24 -17.54 14.27
CA ASP A 181 13.94 -18.77 13.53
C ASP A 181 13.81 -18.44 12.02
N GLU A 182 14.69 -19.03 11.19
CA GLU A 182 14.81 -18.71 9.76
C GLU A 182 13.57 -19.02 8.92
N ASN A 183 12.73 -19.95 9.39
CA ASN A 183 11.59 -20.45 8.64
C ASN A 183 10.23 -20.04 9.21
N CYS A 184 10.15 -19.09 10.15
CA CYS A 184 8.88 -18.62 10.69
C CYS A 184 7.97 -18.09 9.57
N PHE A 185 6.78 -18.65 9.40
CA PHE A 185 5.68 -18.08 8.60
C PHE A 185 4.40 -18.07 9.46
N GLY A 186 3.43 -17.19 9.16
CA GLY A 186 2.19 -17.16 9.95
C GLY A 186 1.43 -18.49 9.97
N VAL A 187 1.58 -19.34 8.94
CA VAL A 187 0.99 -20.69 8.94
C VAL A 187 1.66 -21.61 9.98
N GLN A 188 2.94 -21.37 10.31
CA GLN A 188 3.63 -22.16 11.32
C GLN A 188 3.18 -21.83 12.74
N SER A 189 2.73 -20.60 13.02
CA SER A 189 2.20 -20.26 14.34
C SER A 189 0.96 -21.12 14.66
N ILE A 190 0.12 -21.39 13.67
CA ILE A 190 -1.01 -22.32 13.77
C ILE A 190 -0.54 -23.75 14.08
N ALA A 191 0.46 -24.25 13.35
CA ALA A 191 1.01 -25.59 13.58
C ALA A 191 1.64 -25.74 14.98
N TRP A 192 2.41 -24.74 15.42
CA TRP A 192 2.98 -24.70 16.77
C TRP A 192 1.90 -24.59 17.84
N ARG A 193 0.81 -23.88 17.56
CA ARG A 193 -0.32 -23.82 18.49
C ARG A 193 -0.96 -25.19 18.69
N HIS A 194 -1.22 -25.92 17.61
CA HIS A 194 -1.75 -27.29 17.72
C HIS A 194 -0.77 -28.22 18.45
N LEU A 195 0.52 -28.17 18.09
CA LEU A 195 1.55 -28.95 18.76
C LEU A 195 1.61 -28.65 20.26
N TRP A 196 1.50 -27.37 20.64
CA TRP A 196 1.47 -26.96 22.03
C TRP A 196 0.20 -27.44 22.77
N GLU A 197 -0.96 -27.44 22.11
CA GLU A 197 -2.21 -27.93 22.72
C GLU A 197 -2.15 -29.44 23.02
N GLU A 198 -1.49 -30.21 22.15
CA GLU A 198 -1.28 -31.66 22.28
C GLU A 198 -0.19 -32.02 23.30
N SER A 199 1.00 -31.40 23.17
CA SER A 199 2.17 -31.74 23.98
C SER A 199 2.24 -31.00 25.32
N ARG A 200 1.61 -29.83 25.40
CA ARG A 200 1.78 -28.84 26.49
C ARG A 200 3.24 -28.45 26.75
N ASP A 201 4.10 -28.59 25.75
CA ASP A 201 5.52 -28.27 25.86
C ASP A 201 5.76 -26.75 25.94
N SER A 202 6.33 -26.31 27.05
CA SER A 202 6.72 -24.92 27.28
C SER A 202 7.66 -24.37 26.20
N SER A 203 8.51 -25.21 25.58
CA SER A 203 9.44 -24.78 24.54
C SER A 203 8.72 -24.24 23.29
N VAL A 204 7.60 -24.88 22.92
CA VAL A 204 6.77 -24.49 21.79
C VAL A 204 6.01 -23.19 22.10
N LYS A 205 5.54 -23.03 23.34
CA LYS A 205 4.94 -21.77 23.81
C LYS A 205 5.94 -20.63 23.76
N GLU A 206 7.14 -20.81 24.30
CA GLU A 206 8.20 -19.80 24.25
C GLU A 206 8.57 -19.43 22.82
N LYS A 207 8.56 -20.40 21.90
CA LYS A 207 8.75 -20.15 20.47
C LYS A 207 7.68 -19.24 19.87
N LEU A 208 6.40 -19.50 20.18
CA LEU A 208 5.28 -18.65 19.75
C LEU A 208 5.36 -17.24 20.34
N LEU A 209 5.67 -17.13 21.63
CA LEU A 209 5.81 -15.83 22.31
C LEU A 209 6.96 -15.02 21.70
N ARG A 210 8.09 -15.66 21.41
CA ARG A 210 9.25 -15.03 20.76
C ARG A 210 8.88 -14.56 19.35
N TYR A 211 8.23 -15.42 18.57
CA TYR A 211 7.82 -15.10 17.20
C TYR A 211 6.91 -13.85 17.14
N ASN A 212 5.87 -13.81 17.97
CA ASN A 212 4.96 -12.67 18.07
C ASN A 212 5.67 -11.39 18.58
N ALA A 213 6.58 -11.53 19.55
CA ALA A 213 7.37 -10.38 20.03
C ALA A 213 8.33 -9.83 18.95
N GLU A 214 8.88 -10.69 18.10
CA GLU A 214 9.70 -10.31 16.95
C GLU A 214 8.87 -9.63 15.86
N ASP A 215 7.62 -10.06 15.63
CA ASP A 215 6.71 -9.38 14.69
C ASP A 215 6.36 -7.97 15.18
N CYS A 216 6.11 -7.75 16.48
CA CYS A 216 6.00 -6.40 17.07
C CYS A 216 7.28 -5.55 16.86
N GLN A 217 8.47 -6.15 16.98
CA GLN A 217 9.74 -5.45 16.78
C GLN A 217 9.99 -5.08 15.32
N ALA A 218 9.68 -5.99 14.39
CA ALA A 218 9.74 -5.76 12.96
C ALA A 218 8.79 -4.62 12.56
N LEU A 219 7.60 -4.60 13.17
CA LEU A 219 6.62 -3.55 12.96
C LEU A 219 7.11 -2.18 13.47
N GLU A 220 7.72 -2.13 14.65
CA GLU A 220 8.38 -0.93 15.16
C GLU A 220 9.46 -0.44 14.19
N LYS A 221 10.33 -1.35 13.71
CA LYS A 221 11.42 -1.01 12.81
C LYS A 221 10.91 -0.40 11.52
N LEU A 222 9.86 -0.99 10.93
CA LEU A 222 9.22 -0.46 9.74
C LEU A 222 8.62 0.93 9.98
N SER A 223 7.89 1.13 11.08
CA SER A 223 7.32 2.43 11.46
C SER A 223 8.40 3.51 11.62
N GLN A 224 9.53 3.19 12.24
CA GLN A 224 10.68 4.09 12.35
C GLN A 224 11.24 4.47 10.97
N THR A 225 11.46 3.50 10.08
CA THR A 225 11.94 3.77 8.72
C THR A 225 10.95 4.61 7.91
N ILE A 226 9.65 4.40 8.08
CA ILE A 226 8.63 5.23 7.41
C ILE A 226 8.70 6.68 7.89
N ARG A 227 8.91 6.91 9.20
CA ARG A 227 9.11 8.26 9.75
C ARG A 227 10.38 8.92 9.21
N GLU A 228 11.50 8.20 9.17
CA GLU A 228 12.75 8.67 8.56
C GLU A 228 12.56 9.09 7.08
N ILE A 229 11.77 8.31 6.33
CA ILE A 229 11.40 8.62 4.93
C ILE A 229 10.59 9.92 4.84
N GLY A 230 9.67 10.14 5.78
CA GLY A 230 8.87 11.36 5.90
C GLY A 230 9.74 12.59 6.21
N ASP A 231 10.61 12.48 7.20
CA ASP A 231 11.46 13.58 7.70
C ASP A 231 12.51 14.01 6.67
N ALA A 232 13.12 13.06 5.97
CA ALA A 232 13.99 13.35 4.81
C ALA A 232 13.24 14.11 3.68
N GLY A 233 11.91 14.27 3.80
CA GLY A 233 10.99 15.05 2.95
C GLY A 233 11.21 16.54 2.96
N THR A 234 11.80 17.03 4.04
CA THR A 234 11.85 18.45 4.38
C THR A 234 13.12 19.15 3.88
N VAL A 235 14.16 18.39 3.52
CA VAL A 235 15.45 18.91 3.05
C VAL A 235 15.51 18.83 1.52
N GLU A 236 15.67 19.97 0.86
CA GLU A 236 15.96 19.98 -0.59
C GLU A 236 17.29 19.25 -0.85
N PRO A 237 17.37 18.37 -1.86
CA PRO A 237 18.57 17.58 -2.10
C PRO A 237 19.69 18.48 -2.63
N THR A 238 20.63 18.84 -1.75
CA THR A 238 21.91 19.46 -2.11
C THR A 238 22.69 18.50 -3.02
N ASP A 239 23.52 19.04 -3.92
CA ASP A 239 24.18 18.35 -5.04
C ASP A 239 25.18 17.24 -4.70
N GLN A 240 25.24 16.79 -3.45
CA GLN A 240 26.10 15.69 -3.07
C GLN A 240 25.31 14.38 -3.21
N ILE A 241 25.76 13.58 -4.18
CA ILE A 241 25.34 12.20 -4.42
C ILE A 241 25.82 11.37 -3.23
N SER A 242 25.18 11.51 -2.08
CA SER A 242 25.21 10.49 -1.05
C SER A 242 24.31 9.37 -1.54
N GLU A 243 24.80 8.12 -1.47
CA GLU A 243 24.09 6.87 -1.74
C GLU A 243 22.83 6.75 -0.87
N THR A 244 21.83 7.57 -1.16
CA THR A 244 20.60 7.60 -0.39
C THR A 244 19.82 6.36 -0.77
N LYS A 245 19.52 5.53 0.24
CA LYS A 245 18.72 4.30 0.14
C LYS A 245 17.30 4.54 -0.43
N PHE A 246 16.90 5.81 -0.53
CA PHE A 246 15.57 6.28 -0.91
C PHE A 246 15.60 7.09 -2.22
N ILE A 247 14.72 6.77 -3.15
CA ILE A 247 14.52 7.51 -4.40
C ILE A 247 13.10 8.10 -4.42
N ARG A 248 12.99 9.43 -4.47
CA ARG A 248 11.69 10.10 -4.68
C ARG A 248 11.39 10.28 -6.17
N LEU A 249 10.29 9.68 -6.60
CA LEU A 249 9.85 9.70 -7.99
C LEU A 249 9.24 11.04 -8.42
N ASP A 250 8.73 11.82 -7.47
CA ASP A 250 8.14 13.14 -7.72
C ASP A 250 9.18 14.27 -7.76
N SER A 251 10.45 13.97 -7.50
CA SER A 251 11.52 14.98 -7.58
C SER A 251 11.74 15.44 -9.02
N ASP A 252 11.96 16.74 -9.21
CA ASP A 252 12.25 17.32 -10.52
C ASP A 252 13.51 16.74 -11.16
N ARG A 253 14.44 16.22 -10.34
CA ARG A 253 15.64 15.49 -10.79
C ARG A 253 15.28 14.16 -11.47
N PHE A 254 14.35 13.38 -10.93
CA PHE A 254 13.93 12.10 -11.54
C PHE A 254 13.21 12.33 -12.87
N ASN A 255 12.34 13.35 -12.94
CA ASN A 255 11.63 13.72 -14.17
C ASN A 255 12.56 14.30 -15.26
N LYS A 256 13.70 14.91 -14.89
CA LYS A 256 14.72 15.38 -15.85
C LYS A 256 15.66 14.26 -16.33
N LYS A 257 16.05 13.32 -15.46
CA LYS A 257 16.92 12.18 -15.83
C LYS A 257 16.20 11.05 -16.60
N SER A 258 14.89 10.91 -16.44
CA SER A 258 14.14 9.73 -16.91
C SER A 258 13.53 9.81 -18.30
N LYS A 259 13.82 10.84 -19.09
CA LYS A 259 13.25 10.86 -20.45
C LYS A 259 13.87 9.78 -21.33
N TRP A 260 15.17 9.47 -21.13
CA TRP A 260 15.87 8.34 -21.74
C TRP A 260 17.08 7.98 -20.85
N HIS A 261 17.30 6.69 -20.55
CA HIS A 261 18.61 6.26 -20.04
C HIS A 261 19.69 6.59 -21.09
N ARG A 262 20.95 6.75 -20.68
CA ARG A 262 22.07 6.83 -21.63
C ARG A 262 22.08 5.51 -22.42
N PHE A 263 21.69 5.58 -23.69
CA PHE A 263 21.79 4.46 -24.61
C PHE A 263 23.26 4.09 -24.71
N THR A 264 23.58 2.86 -24.31
CA THR A 264 24.89 2.26 -24.46
C THR A 264 24.80 1.13 -25.48
N SER A 265 25.72 1.13 -26.43
CA SER A 265 25.77 0.14 -27.50
C SER A 265 27.20 -0.37 -27.64
N PRO A 266 27.41 -1.66 -27.96
CA PRO A 266 28.74 -2.16 -28.35
C PRO A 266 29.32 -1.42 -29.56
N VAL A 267 28.46 -0.73 -30.32
CA VAL A 267 28.81 0.06 -31.49
C VAL A 267 28.80 1.54 -31.11
N SER A 268 29.99 2.13 -30.96
CA SER A 268 30.17 3.53 -30.54
C SER A 268 29.46 4.54 -31.46
N SER A 269 29.34 4.24 -32.75
CA SER A 269 28.64 5.10 -33.70
C SER A 269 27.13 5.21 -33.43
N LEU A 270 26.49 4.17 -32.86
CA LEU A 270 25.08 4.24 -32.48
C LEU A 270 24.85 5.12 -31.24
N GLU A 271 25.82 5.22 -30.34
CA GLU A 271 25.77 6.16 -29.22
C GLU A 271 25.88 7.61 -29.71
N LEU A 272 26.78 7.86 -30.67
CA LEU A 272 26.92 9.16 -31.36
C LEU A 272 25.63 9.56 -32.09
N ILE A 273 25.02 8.64 -32.84
CA ILE A 273 23.74 8.89 -33.51
C ILE A 273 22.63 9.21 -32.49
N ASN A 274 22.51 8.45 -31.41
CA ASN A 274 21.46 8.66 -30.42
C ASN A 274 21.66 9.95 -29.61
N SER A 275 22.90 10.36 -29.34
CA SER A 275 23.22 11.64 -28.70
C SER A 275 22.97 12.83 -29.63
N ALA A 276 23.33 12.71 -30.91
CA ALA A 276 23.03 13.72 -31.93
C ALA A 276 21.51 13.82 -32.23
N ALA A 277 20.77 12.72 -32.09
CA ALA A 277 19.32 12.69 -32.26
C ALA A 277 18.54 13.45 -31.17
N GLN A 278 19.21 13.90 -30.10
CA GLN A 278 18.62 14.78 -29.09
C GLN A 278 18.58 16.26 -29.53
N TRP A 279 19.10 16.61 -30.71
CA TRP A 279 18.86 17.91 -31.32
C TRP A 279 17.36 18.05 -31.63
N ASN A 280 16.72 18.87 -30.80
CA ASN A 280 15.46 19.57 -31.02
C ASN A 280 14.67 19.08 -32.24
N TYR A 281 13.98 17.95 -32.10
CA TYR A 281 12.88 17.61 -33.00
C TYR A 281 11.76 18.63 -32.72
N GLN A 282 11.91 19.83 -33.29
CA GLN A 282 10.82 20.75 -33.51
C GLN A 282 9.79 19.99 -34.33
N ARG A 283 8.82 19.39 -33.64
CA ARG A 283 7.52 19.01 -34.22
C ARG A 283 6.75 20.29 -34.50
N ASP A 284 7.25 21.09 -35.41
CA ASP A 284 6.50 22.11 -36.10
C ASP A 284 7.12 22.24 -37.48
N ARG A 285 6.42 21.62 -38.44
CA ARG A 285 6.42 21.88 -39.88
C ARG A 285 7.51 22.85 -40.36
N VAL A 286 8.48 22.34 -41.11
CA VAL A 286 9.35 23.18 -41.95
C VAL A 286 8.45 23.94 -42.92
N TYR A 287 8.23 25.22 -42.67
CA TYR A 287 7.76 26.16 -43.68
C TYR A 287 8.98 26.93 -44.16
N ALA A 288 9.37 26.69 -45.42
CA ALA A 288 10.29 27.56 -46.11
C ALA A 288 9.66 28.96 -46.20
N ARG A 289 10.24 29.93 -45.50
CA ARG A 289 9.81 31.33 -45.54
C ARG A 289 10.29 31.95 -46.86
N THR A 290 9.42 31.97 -47.86
CA THR A 290 9.51 32.94 -48.97
C THR A 290 8.40 33.97 -48.76
N GLY A 291 8.77 35.20 -48.39
CA GLY A 291 7.94 36.40 -48.55
C GLY A 291 6.80 36.62 -47.53
N GLU A 292 6.97 37.66 -46.71
CA GLU A 292 5.95 38.58 -46.18
C GLU A 292 4.48 38.11 -46.03
N VAL A 293 4.13 37.45 -44.92
CA VAL A 293 2.82 37.66 -44.27
C VAL A 293 2.96 37.43 -42.75
N LYS A 294 2.73 38.47 -41.93
CA LYS A 294 2.48 38.30 -40.48
C LYS A 294 1.05 37.78 -40.31
N GLN A 295 0.86 36.47 -40.18
CA GLN A 295 -0.44 35.93 -39.74
C GLN A 295 -0.56 36.01 -38.22
N GLU A 296 -1.51 36.85 -37.77
CA GLU A 296 -1.97 36.85 -36.38
C GLU A 296 -2.43 35.45 -35.95
N HIS A 297 -1.93 34.99 -34.80
CA HIS A 297 -2.46 33.81 -34.13
C HIS A 297 -3.91 34.08 -33.70
N LYS A 298 -4.88 33.71 -34.54
CA LYS A 298 -6.29 33.64 -34.13
C LYS A 298 -6.40 32.66 -32.96
N LYS A 299 -6.65 33.18 -31.75
CA LYS A 299 -7.02 32.38 -30.58
C LYS A 299 -8.17 31.47 -30.99
N ARG A 300 -7.92 30.16 -31.05
CA ARG A 300 -8.98 29.16 -31.27
C ARG A 300 -10.01 29.33 -30.15
N ARG A 301 -11.18 29.88 -30.48
CA ARG A 301 -12.36 29.81 -29.61
C ARG A 301 -12.60 28.33 -29.29
N SER A 302 -12.74 28.00 -28.01
CA SER A 302 -13.15 26.65 -27.60
C SER A 302 -14.47 26.35 -28.28
N GLN A 303 -14.45 25.39 -29.21
CA GLN A 303 -15.70 24.84 -29.73
C GLN A 303 -16.41 24.19 -28.55
N ARG A 304 -17.58 24.71 -28.18
CA ARG A 304 -18.51 24.00 -27.28
C ARG A 304 -18.75 22.65 -27.91
N GLN A 305 -18.44 21.57 -27.19
CA GLN A 305 -18.83 20.22 -27.60
C GLN A 305 -20.35 20.24 -27.76
N ILE A 306 -20.82 20.09 -29.00
CA ILE A 306 -22.22 19.82 -29.29
C ILE A 306 -22.47 18.43 -28.72
N VAL A 307 -23.16 18.37 -27.58
CA VAL A 307 -23.69 17.11 -27.06
C VAL A 307 -24.83 16.74 -28.01
N SER A 308 -24.57 15.82 -28.93
CA SER A 308 -25.61 15.28 -29.82
C SER A 308 -26.71 14.65 -28.96
N GLN A 309 -27.92 15.18 -29.02
CA GLN A 309 -29.08 14.54 -28.40
C GLN A 309 -29.33 13.19 -29.11
N PRO A 310 -29.52 12.09 -28.38
CA PRO A 310 -29.81 10.80 -28.98
C PRO A 310 -31.24 10.78 -29.50
N GLU A 311 -31.44 10.55 -30.81
CA GLU A 311 -32.75 10.52 -31.47
C GLU A 311 -33.57 9.27 -31.15
N LYS A 312 -32.96 8.17 -30.67
CA LYS A 312 -33.68 6.95 -30.30
C LYS A 312 -33.13 6.29 -29.04
N VAL A 313 -34.07 5.89 -28.18
CA VAL A 313 -33.82 5.07 -26.99
C VAL A 313 -34.43 3.70 -27.27
N ILE A 314 -33.61 2.65 -27.33
CA ILE A 314 -34.12 1.29 -27.39
C ILE A 314 -34.23 0.78 -25.96
N ILE A 315 -35.44 0.41 -25.57
CA ILE A 315 -35.78 -0.22 -24.29
C ILE A 315 -36.03 -1.68 -24.59
N TRP A 316 -35.32 -2.58 -23.90
CA TRP A 316 -35.63 -4.01 -23.95
C TRP A 316 -35.96 -4.53 -22.56
N ASP A 317 -37.11 -5.18 -22.48
CA ASP A 317 -37.56 -5.87 -21.30
C ASP A 317 -36.62 -7.04 -20.99
N SER A 318 -36.16 -7.10 -19.74
CA SER A 318 -35.38 -8.26 -19.32
C SER A 318 -36.30 -9.49 -19.25
N PRO A 319 -35.94 -10.63 -19.88
CA PRO A 319 -36.78 -11.82 -19.88
C PRO A 319 -37.04 -12.30 -18.45
N ARG A 320 -38.30 -12.58 -18.13
CA ARG A 320 -38.75 -12.98 -16.77
C ARG A 320 -38.31 -14.40 -16.41
N ALA A 321 -37.89 -15.18 -17.39
CA ALA A 321 -37.42 -16.54 -17.23
C ALA A 321 -36.21 -16.81 -18.14
N CYS A 322 -35.38 -17.76 -17.73
CA CYS A 322 -34.27 -18.23 -18.55
C CYS A 322 -34.80 -18.90 -19.83
N PRO A 323 -34.39 -18.49 -21.03
CA PRO A 323 -34.82 -19.15 -22.27
C PRO A 323 -34.32 -20.60 -22.41
N CYS A 324 -33.29 -21.01 -21.64
CA CYS A 324 -32.75 -22.38 -21.68
C CYS A 324 -33.37 -23.33 -20.65
N CYS A 325 -33.81 -22.83 -19.49
CA CYS A 325 -34.28 -23.70 -18.38
C CYS A 325 -35.59 -23.27 -17.73
N ASN A 326 -36.25 -22.24 -18.29
CA ASN A 326 -37.55 -21.70 -17.89
C ASN A 326 -37.72 -21.32 -16.39
N ARG A 327 -36.63 -21.25 -15.62
CA ARG A 327 -36.66 -20.75 -14.24
C ARG A 327 -36.88 -19.24 -14.21
N SER A 328 -37.85 -18.80 -13.41
CA SER A 328 -38.16 -17.39 -13.19
C SER A 328 -37.11 -16.70 -12.30
N TYR A 329 -36.69 -15.49 -12.66
CA TYR A 329 -35.80 -14.67 -11.82
C TYR A 329 -36.62 -13.58 -11.11
N TYR A 330 -36.37 -13.35 -9.81
CA TYR A 330 -36.93 -12.19 -9.10
C TYR A 330 -36.34 -10.88 -9.64
N LYS A 331 -37.19 -9.97 -10.15
CA LYS A 331 -36.80 -8.65 -10.68
C LYS A 331 -36.12 -7.82 -9.58
N LYS A 332 -34.80 -7.61 -9.69
CA LYS A 332 -34.03 -6.66 -8.84
C LYS A 332 -33.37 -5.51 -9.62
N ARG A 333 -33.58 -5.39 -10.94
CA ARG A 333 -32.97 -4.31 -11.73
C ARG A 333 -33.98 -3.66 -12.70
N PRO A 334 -33.94 -2.33 -12.87
CA PRO A 334 -34.75 -1.61 -13.85
C PRO A 334 -34.33 -1.96 -15.28
N ASP A 335 -35.23 -1.67 -16.23
CA ASP A 335 -35.05 -1.97 -17.65
C ASP A 335 -33.78 -1.31 -18.22
N LYS A 336 -33.05 -2.06 -19.05
CA LYS A 336 -31.81 -1.57 -19.64
C LYS A 336 -32.15 -0.78 -20.91
N SER A 337 -31.66 0.45 -21.00
CA SER A 337 -31.77 1.26 -22.21
C SER A 337 -30.38 1.50 -22.82
N LYS A 338 -30.32 1.53 -24.14
CA LYS A 338 -29.12 1.95 -24.88
C LYS A 338 -29.50 3.08 -25.83
N LYS A 339 -28.70 4.15 -25.79
CA LYS A 339 -28.82 5.32 -26.67
C LYS A 339 -27.83 5.14 -27.81
N LEU A 340 -28.31 5.17 -29.05
CA LEU A 340 -27.48 4.98 -30.24
C LEU A 340 -27.52 6.24 -31.12
N PRO A 341 -26.38 6.65 -31.71
CA PRO A 341 -26.35 7.68 -32.74
C PRO A 341 -26.71 7.10 -34.12
N ALA A 342 -27.26 7.94 -35.01
CA ALA A 342 -27.90 7.55 -36.28
C ALA A 342 -27.03 6.73 -37.26
N TYR A 343 -25.70 6.79 -37.15
CA TYR A 343 -24.76 6.11 -38.06
C TYR A 343 -24.38 4.68 -37.64
N ALA A 344 -24.94 4.15 -36.54
CA ALA A 344 -24.52 2.88 -35.96
C ALA A 344 -25.38 1.67 -36.40
N LEU A 345 -26.21 1.83 -37.43
CA LEU A 345 -27.14 0.81 -37.92
C LEU A 345 -27.15 0.81 -39.44
N ASP A 346 -26.01 0.47 -40.04
CA ASP A 346 -25.92 -0.09 -41.40
C ASP A 346 -25.19 -1.43 -41.31
#